data_AF-M7WCM7-F1
#
_entry.id   AF-M7WCM7-F1
#
_cell.length_a   1.000
_cell.length_b   1.000
_cell.length_c   1.000
_cell.angle_alpha   90.00
_cell.angle_beta   90.00
_cell.angle_gamma   90.00
#
_symmetry.space_group_name_H-M   'P 1'
#
loop_
_entity.id
_entity.type
_entity.pdbx_description
1 polymer ?
#
loop_
_entity_poly.entity_id
_entity_poly.type
_entity_poly.pdbx_seq_one_letter_code
_entity_poly.pdbx_strand_id
1 'polypeptide(L)'
;MKYIDNPVLYKSNYYDNFFNVSNFNYSGDCGKIFKYKRHNSRDLLFYGIGYNAEQWKRNKPQLVRALRITCNSIPFATKVMINFKEPPPQDLQKEFNKYKVQVIQKPINNENPVNQRYIEYYYYLLKYKKNFDRILIIDIRDVFIFGDIFSTFSSQEIVFSTQCYGIKNNETRCNYFGQPGYPYNDEWLEKGFNKEIRNQFCKNKYISLNAGVVLGGVEPIFEFLRIMKDSLLSRKEKLSFWGIEQATLNYLYYTNAFKKLNTTVDQCTQRTCFSDWHNGMYNNKTKIMYSSLNGCSPVLRHKIKSSNHPIVLT
;
A
#
# COMPACT_ATOMS: atom_id res chain seq x y z
N MET A 1 -32.18 -21.00 -0.67
CA MET A 1 -30.94 -20.20 -0.65
C MET A 1 -31.05 -19.12 -1.71
N LYS A 2 -31.15 -17.85 -1.30
CA LYS A 2 -31.15 -16.72 -2.25
C LYS A 2 -29.72 -16.56 -2.79
N TYR A 3 -29.56 -16.72 -4.09
CA TYR A 3 -28.34 -16.30 -4.79
C TYR A 3 -28.20 -14.79 -4.55
N ILE A 4 -27.21 -14.41 -3.73
CA ILE A 4 -26.75 -13.03 -3.70
C ILE A 4 -26.05 -12.84 -5.04
N ASP A 5 -26.61 -11.96 -5.88
CA ASP A 5 -25.97 -11.49 -7.10
C ASP A 5 -24.49 -11.25 -6.82
N ASN A 6 -23.64 -12.08 -7.44
CA ASN A 6 -22.20 -11.95 -7.37
C ASN A 6 -21.90 -10.51 -7.81
N PRO A 7 -21.40 -9.61 -6.94
CA PRO A 7 -21.14 -8.24 -7.35
C PRO A 7 -20.09 -8.37 -8.44
N VAL A 8 -20.52 -8.14 -9.69
CA VAL A 8 -19.75 -8.42 -10.90
C VAL A 8 -18.34 -7.89 -10.65
N LEU A 9 -17.26 -8.59 -10.98
CA LEU A 9 -15.93 -8.02 -10.78
C LEU A 9 -15.79 -6.77 -11.67
N TYR A 10 -15.27 -5.64 -11.17
CA TYR A 10 -14.89 -4.56 -12.09
C TYR A 10 -13.61 -4.96 -12.81
N LYS A 11 -13.64 -4.97 -14.14
CA LYS A 11 -12.49 -5.38 -14.97
C LYS A 11 -11.88 -4.15 -15.63
N SER A 12 -10.67 -3.81 -15.22
CA SER A 12 -9.87 -2.74 -15.82
C SER A 12 -9.56 -3.07 -17.28
N ASN A 13 -9.63 -2.06 -18.14
CA ASN A 13 -9.20 -2.13 -19.53
C ASN A 13 -7.82 -1.49 -19.74
N TYR A 14 -7.04 -1.27 -18.66
CA TYR A 14 -5.72 -0.66 -18.76
C TYR A 14 -4.77 -1.50 -19.62
N TYR A 15 -4.04 -0.81 -20.49
CA TYR A 15 -3.03 -1.39 -21.36
C TYR A 15 -1.82 -0.45 -21.48
N ASP A 16 -0.62 -1.02 -21.39
CA ASP A 16 0.64 -0.37 -21.78
C ASP A 16 1.66 -1.37 -22.36
N ASN A 17 2.93 -0.98 -22.43
CA ASN A 17 3.99 -1.84 -22.95
C ASN A 17 4.28 -3.06 -22.05
N PHE A 18 3.90 -3.02 -20.77
CA PHE A 18 4.17 -4.07 -19.78
C PHE A 18 2.92 -4.84 -19.36
N PHE A 19 1.75 -4.21 -19.32
CA PHE A 19 0.56 -4.83 -18.78
C PHE A 19 -0.64 -4.69 -19.71
N ASN A 20 -1.39 -5.78 -19.85
CA ASN A 20 -2.76 -5.78 -20.33
C ASN A 20 -3.66 -6.31 -19.22
N VAL A 21 -4.22 -5.41 -18.42
CA VAL A 21 -4.99 -5.77 -17.22
C VAL A 21 -6.31 -6.47 -17.59
N SER A 22 -6.81 -6.24 -18.81
CA SER A 22 -7.98 -6.95 -19.32
C SER A 22 -7.74 -8.46 -19.51
N ASN A 23 -6.48 -8.92 -19.52
CA ASN A 23 -6.13 -10.33 -19.60
C ASN A 23 -5.92 -10.98 -18.22
N PHE A 24 -5.99 -10.23 -17.12
CA PHE A 24 -5.69 -10.78 -15.78
C PHE A 24 -6.75 -11.80 -15.37
N ASN A 25 -6.29 -12.92 -14.77
CA ASN A 25 -7.13 -14.03 -14.38
C ASN A 25 -7.72 -13.82 -12.98
N TYR A 26 -9.01 -13.50 -12.96
CA TYR A 26 -9.85 -13.35 -11.77
C TYR A 26 -11.14 -14.18 -11.86
N SER A 27 -11.14 -15.21 -12.69
CA SER A 27 -12.27 -16.12 -12.88
C SER A 27 -12.15 -17.32 -11.94
N GLY A 28 -13.27 -18.02 -11.71
CA GLY A 28 -13.30 -19.22 -10.86
C GLY A 28 -12.76 -18.96 -9.45
N ASP A 29 -11.81 -19.79 -9.01
CA ASP A 29 -11.18 -19.68 -7.69
C ASP A 29 -10.44 -18.34 -7.48
N CYS A 30 -9.84 -17.79 -8.53
CA CYS A 30 -9.16 -16.50 -8.49
C CYS A 30 -10.12 -15.32 -8.27
N GLY A 31 -11.43 -15.53 -8.47
CA GLY A 31 -12.48 -14.55 -8.23
C GLY A 31 -13.00 -14.52 -6.79
N LYS A 32 -12.79 -15.59 -6.00
CA LYS A 32 -13.36 -15.74 -4.66
C LYS A 32 -12.91 -14.68 -3.66
N ILE A 33 -11.77 -14.04 -3.91
CA ILE A 33 -11.25 -12.94 -3.08
C ILE A 33 -12.14 -11.69 -3.16
N PHE A 34 -12.85 -11.47 -4.27
CA PHE A 34 -13.67 -10.29 -4.53
C PHE A 34 -15.10 -10.47 -3.98
N LYS A 35 -15.22 -10.59 -2.66
CA LYS A 35 -16.49 -10.91 -1.97
C LYS A 35 -17.22 -9.71 -1.39
N TYR A 36 -16.66 -8.50 -1.49
CA TYR A 36 -17.25 -7.26 -0.97
C TYR A 36 -17.72 -6.34 -2.10
N LYS A 37 -18.45 -5.27 -1.73
CA LYS A 37 -18.95 -4.29 -2.69
C LYS A 37 -17.80 -3.71 -3.53
N ARG A 38 -18.06 -3.49 -4.82
CA ARG A 38 -17.16 -2.77 -5.72
C ARG A 38 -16.76 -1.40 -5.17
N HIS A 39 -15.62 -0.91 -5.62
CA HIS A 39 -15.22 0.47 -5.38
C HIS A 39 -16.29 1.46 -5.87
N ASN A 40 -16.53 2.52 -5.11
CA ASN A 40 -17.48 3.59 -5.39
C ASN A 40 -17.02 4.90 -4.74
N SER A 41 -17.82 5.97 -4.84
CA SER A 41 -17.43 7.30 -4.36
C SER A 41 -17.22 7.39 -2.84
N ARG A 42 -17.76 6.45 -2.05
CA ARG A 42 -17.52 6.33 -0.61
C ARG A 42 -16.24 5.57 -0.26
N ASP A 43 -15.48 5.13 -1.26
CA ASP A 43 -14.18 4.51 -1.05
C ASP A 43 -13.08 5.54 -1.27
N LEU A 44 -12.14 5.66 -0.33
CA LEU A 44 -11.08 6.65 -0.35
C LEU A 44 -9.72 6.01 -0.61
N LEU A 45 -9.00 6.54 -1.59
CA LEU A 45 -7.60 6.26 -1.85
C LEU A 45 -6.73 7.44 -1.41
N PHE A 46 -5.83 7.19 -0.46
CA PHE A 46 -4.84 8.15 0.00
C PHE A 46 -3.47 7.92 -0.64
N TYR A 47 -2.89 9.03 -1.06
CA TYR A 47 -1.48 9.16 -1.44
C TYR A 47 -0.81 10.25 -0.60
N GLY A 48 0.50 10.16 -0.42
CA GLY A 48 1.29 11.16 0.28
C GLY A 48 2.68 11.24 -0.33
N ILE A 49 3.11 12.45 -0.68
CA ILE A 49 4.34 12.64 -1.45
C ILE A 49 5.03 13.97 -1.16
N GLY A 50 6.34 14.00 -1.34
CA GLY A 50 7.08 15.25 -1.47
C GLY A 50 8.28 15.03 -2.37
N TYR A 51 8.31 15.71 -3.51
CA TYR A 51 9.43 15.65 -4.45
C TYR A 51 10.10 16.99 -4.64
N ASN A 52 11.39 16.95 -4.94
CA ASN A 52 12.07 17.99 -5.71
C ASN A 52 12.12 17.59 -7.19
N ALA A 53 12.55 18.51 -8.06
CA ALA A 53 12.61 18.29 -9.50
C ALA A 53 13.45 17.05 -9.90
N GLU A 54 14.56 16.79 -9.22
CA GLU A 54 15.43 15.64 -9.50
C GLU A 54 14.76 14.30 -9.16
N GLN A 55 14.17 14.22 -7.96
CA GLN A 55 13.40 13.05 -7.53
C GLN A 55 12.23 12.78 -8.46
N TRP A 56 11.55 13.83 -8.95
CA TRP A 56 10.50 13.69 -9.96
C TRP A 56 11.04 13.07 -11.25
N LYS A 57 12.11 13.61 -11.81
CA LYS A 57 12.70 13.12 -13.07
C LYS A 57 13.04 11.62 -12.98
N ARG A 58 13.60 11.18 -11.85
CA ARG A 58 13.95 9.78 -11.61
C ARG A 58 12.73 8.86 -11.45
N ASN A 59 11.71 9.31 -10.71
CA ASN A 59 10.58 8.45 -10.34
C ASN A 59 9.40 8.50 -11.33
N LYS A 60 9.36 9.50 -12.22
CA LYS A 60 8.24 9.79 -13.12
C LYS A 60 7.71 8.55 -13.88
N PRO A 61 8.55 7.75 -14.60
CA PRO A 61 8.02 6.67 -15.42
C PRO A 61 7.24 5.62 -14.62
N GLN A 62 7.72 5.32 -13.41
CA GLN A 62 7.12 4.32 -12.55
C GLN A 62 5.89 4.85 -11.83
N LEU A 63 5.98 6.05 -11.25
CA LEU A 63 4.86 6.68 -10.57
C LEU A 63 3.67 6.87 -11.51
N VAL A 64 3.91 7.39 -12.71
CA VAL A 64 2.84 7.59 -13.69
C VAL A 64 2.22 6.25 -14.09
N ARG A 65 3.01 5.18 -14.23
CA ARG A 65 2.48 3.84 -14.50
C ARG A 65 1.63 3.32 -13.33
N ALA A 66 2.13 3.39 -12.11
CA ALA A 66 1.42 2.97 -10.91
C ALA A 66 0.08 3.72 -10.76
N LEU A 67 0.11 5.05 -10.91
CA LEU A 67 -1.07 5.91 -10.88
C LEU A 67 -2.09 5.50 -11.95
N ARG A 68 -1.64 5.33 -13.21
CA ARG A 68 -2.55 4.98 -14.31
C ARG A 68 -3.16 3.60 -14.15
N ILE A 69 -2.39 2.59 -13.76
CA ILE A 69 -2.90 1.23 -13.50
C ILE A 69 -3.96 1.31 -12.39
N THR A 70 -3.59 1.91 -11.26
CA THR A 70 -4.46 2.03 -10.09
C THR A 70 -5.75 2.77 -10.40
N CYS A 71 -5.66 3.96 -11.01
CA CYS A 71 -6.86 4.76 -11.28
C CYS A 71 -7.77 4.17 -12.36
N ASN A 72 -7.26 3.31 -13.25
CA ASN A 72 -8.11 2.54 -14.17
C ASN A 72 -8.73 1.30 -13.51
N SER A 73 -8.12 0.74 -12.46
CA SER A 73 -8.68 -0.43 -11.76
C SER A 73 -9.74 -0.06 -10.71
N ILE A 74 -9.69 1.17 -10.19
CA ILE A 74 -10.66 1.72 -9.24
C ILE A 74 -11.12 3.14 -9.61
N PRO A 75 -11.70 3.35 -10.81
CA PRO A 75 -12.04 4.68 -11.32
C PRO A 75 -13.03 5.46 -10.46
N PHE A 76 -13.96 4.79 -9.77
CA PHE A 76 -15.02 5.46 -9.00
C PHE A 76 -14.65 5.79 -7.55
N ALA A 77 -13.49 5.34 -7.06
CA ALA A 77 -13.01 5.70 -5.72
C ALA A 77 -12.65 7.19 -5.65
N THR A 78 -12.92 7.85 -4.54
CA THR A 78 -12.39 9.18 -4.23
C THR A 78 -10.88 9.09 -4.03
N LYS A 79 -10.11 10.03 -4.61
CA LYS A 79 -8.64 9.98 -4.62
C LYS A 79 -8.09 11.28 -4.05
N VAL A 80 -7.28 11.19 -3.00
CA VAL A 80 -6.69 12.35 -2.32
C VAL A 80 -5.18 12.17 -2.25
N MET A 81 -4.46 13.19 -2.68
CA MET A 81 -3.02 13.30 -2.59
C MET A 81 -2.64 14.43 -1.63
N ILE A 82 -1.89 14.13 -0.58
CA ILE A 82 -1.25 15.15 0.24
C ILE A 82 0.15 15.42 -0.30
N ASN A 83 0.39 16.65 -0.77
CA ASN A 83 1.68 17.07 -1.31
C ASN A 83 2.45 17.92 -0.29
N PHE A 84 3.66 17.49 0.05
CA PHE A 84 4.46 18.01 1.16
C PHE A 84 5.60 18.94 0.75
N LYS A 85 5.90 19.05 -0.55
CA LYS A 85 6.98 19.89 -1.08
C LYS A 85 6.44 20.84 -2.14
N GLU A 86 7.27 21.24 -3.10
CA GLU A 86 6.88 22.04 -4.25
C GLU A 86 5.61 21.46 -4.91
N PRO A 87 4.75 22.32 -5.49
CA PRO A 87 3.60 21.86 -6.26
C PRO A 87 4.00 20.78 -7.28
N PRO A 88 3.15 19.77 -7.52
CA PRO A 88 3.48 18.72 -8.48
C PRO A 88 3.85 19.31 -9.84
N PRO A 89 4.84 18.77 -10.57
CA PRO A 89 5.17 19.25 -11.91
C PRO A 89 3.96 19.17 -12.86
N GLN A 90 3.92 20.03 -13.89
CA GLN A 90 2.75 20.19 -14.76
C GLN A 90 2.26 18.87 -15.40
N ASP A 91 3.17 17.99 -15.78
CA ASP A 91 2.85 16.69 -16.34
C ASP A 91 2.21 15.75 -15.31
N LEU A 92 2.66 15.76 -14.05
CA LEU A 92 1.99 15.05 -12.96
C LEU A 92 0.62 15.67 -12.64
N GLN A 93 0.50 17.00 -12.64
CA GLN A 93 -0.80 17.67 -12.46
C GLN A 93 -1.81 17.26 -13.54
N LYS A 94 -1.36 17.12 -14.81
CA LYS A 94 -2.21 16.62 -15.90
C LYS A 94 -2.75 15.21 -15.62
N GLU A 95 -1.90 14.31 -15.10
CA GLU A 95 -2.36 12.97 -14.69
C GLU A 95 -3.33 13.03 -13.50
N PHE A 96 -3.05 13.84 -12.48
CA PHE A 96 -3.97 14.03 -11.36
C PHE A 96 -5.33 14.58 -11.80
N ASN A 97 -5.35 15.59 -12.67
CA ASN A 97 -6.59 16.15 -13.20
C ASN A 97 -7.37 15.12 -14.02
N LYS A 98 -6.68 14.35 -14.89
CA LYS A 98 -7.29 13.27 -15.68
C LYS A 98 -8.01 12.24 -14.81
N TYR A 99 -7.42 11.89 -13.67
CA TYR A 99 -7.97 10.89 -12.75
C TYR A 99 -8.75 11.48 -11.57
N LYS A 100 -9.04 12.79 -11.60
CA LYS A 100 -9.77 13.52 -10.54
C LYS A 100 -9.15 13.31 -9.15
N VAL A 101 -7.83 13.30 -9.07
CA VAL A 101 -7.10 13.24 -7.80
C VAL A 101 -7.12 14.63 -7.17
N GLN A 102 -7.74 14.76 -5.99
CA GLN A 102 -7.70 15.98 -5.20
C GLN A 102 -6.29 16.15 -4.61
N VAL A 103 -5.58 17.20 -4.99
CA VAL A 103 -4.27 17.53 -4.44
C VAL A 103 -4.42 18.55 -3.30
N ILE A 104 -3.91 18.23 -2.13
CA ILE A 104 -3.89 19.10 -0.95
C ILE A 104 -2.45 19.48 -0.65
N GLN A 105 -2.16 20.77 -0.74
CA GLN A 105 -0.82 21.31 -0.51
C GLN A 105 -0.59 21.51 1.00
N LYS A 106 0.45 20.86 1.53
CA LYS A 106 0.83 20.85 2.95
C LYS A 106 2.36 20.93 3.07
N PRO A 107 2.98 22.06 2.69
CA PRO A 107 4.43 22.17 2.72
C PRO A 107 4.94 21.94 4.14
N ILE A 108 6.00 21.14 4.25
CA ILE A 108 6.71 20.87 5.51
C ILE A 108 8.15 21.38 5.38
N ASN A 109 8.76 21.71 6.52
CA ASN A 109 10.07 22.36 6.53
C ASN A 109 11.17 21.30 6.62
N ASN A 110 11.27 20.65 7.78
CA ASN A 110 12.38 19.75 8.11
C ASN A 110 11.95 18.29 8.23
N GLU A 111 10.64 18.04 8.25
CA GLU A 111 10.09 16.72 8.43
C GLU A 111 10.11 15.91 7.13
N ASN A 112 10.11 14.59 7.26
CA ASN A 112 10.05 13.70 6.13
C ASN A 112 8.58 13.50 5.67
N PRO A 113 8.26 13.66 4.37
CA PRO A 113 6.92 13.44 3.85
C PRO A 113 6.33 12.06 4.19
N VAL A 114 7.15 11.01 4.29
CA VAL A 114 6.65 9.65 4.59
C VAL A 114 6.09 9.51 6.00
N ASN A 115 6.60 10.30 6.94
CA ASN A 115 6.10 10.34 8.31
C ASN A 115 4.87 11.25 8.41
N GLN A 116 4.97 12.44 7.80
CA GLN A 116 3.94 13.48 7.88
C GLN A 116 2.61 13.06 7.24
N ARG A 117 2.63 12.20 6.21
CA ARG A 117 1.40 11.70 5.58
C ARG A 117 0.43 11.05 6.56
N TYR A 118 0.90 10.27 7.53
CA TYR A 118 0.05 9.62 8.52
C TYR A 118 -0.65 10.63 9.45
N ILE A 119 0.04 11.72 9.77
CA ILE A 119 -0.50 12.83 10.57
C ILE A 119 -1.56 13.58 9.75
N GLU A 120 -1.27 13.92 8.48
CA GLU A 120 -2.22 14.63 7.63
C GLU A 120 -3.44 13.78 7.22
N TYR A 121 -3.29 12.46 7.03
CA TYR A 121 -4.43 11.56 6.80
C TYR A 121 -5.41 11.59 7.95
N TYR A 122 -4.92 11.60 9.20
CA TYR A 122 -5.77 11.75 10.38
C TYR A 122 -6.56 13.07 10.32
N TYR A 123 -5.88 14.19 10.07
CA TYR A 123 -6.55 15.51 10.03
C TYR A 123 -7.53 15.65 8.87
N TYR A 124 -7.27 15.00 7.74
CA TYR A 124 -8.24 14.93 6.64
C TYR A 124 -9.49 14.15 7.07
N LEU A 125 -9.33 12.96 7.63
CA LEU A 125 -10.47 12.14 8.06
C LEU A 125 -11.23 12.76 9.23
N LEU A 126 -10.57 13.51 10.11
CA LEU A 126 -11.23 14.25 11.18
C LEU A 126 -12.35 15.16 10.62
N LYS A 127 -12.16 15.71 9.41
CA LYS A 127 -13.13 16.57 8.74
C LYS A 127 -14.10 15.79 7.84
N TYR A 128 -13.62 14.77 7.16
CA TYR A 128 -14.33 14.17 6.03
C TYR A 128 -14.74 12.70 6.22
N LYS A 129 -14.48 12.08 7.38
CA LYS A 129 -14.72 10.63 7.56
C LYS A 129 -16.14 10.17 7.23
N LYS A 130 -17.16 10.99 7.50
CA LYS A 130 -18.59 10.66 7.22
C LYS A 130 -18.87 10.37 5.73
N ASN A 131 -17.99 10.82 4.84
CA ASN A 131 -18.13 10.66 3.41
C ASN A 131 -17.66 9.29 2.91
N PHE A 132 -17.00 8.49 3.75
CA PHE A 132 -16.32 7.27 3.34
C PHE A 132 -16.77 6.05 4.15
N ASP A 133 -16.60 4.87 3.56
CA ASP A 133 -16.87 3.57 4.21
C ASP A 133 -15.58 2.75 4.35
N ARG A 134 -14.70 2.82 3.33
CA ARG A 134 -13.43 2.10 3.25
C ARG A 134 -12.32 3.00 2.78
N ILE A 135 -11.12 2.73 3.26
CA ILE A 135 -9.92 3.51 2.95
C ILE A 135 -8.81 2.57 2.53
N LEU A 136 -8.05 3.01 1.53
CA LEU A 136 -6.80 2.43 1.08
C LEU A 136 -5.71 3.50 1.16
N ILE A 137 -4.64 3.23 1.89
CA ILE A 137 -3.44 4.07 1.99
C ILE A 137 -2.33 3.35 1.23
N ILE A 138 -1.73 4.01 0.23
CA ILE A 138 -0.64 3.42 -0.56
C ILE A 138 0.53 4.37 -0.83
N ASP A 139 1.72 3.80 -0.98
CA ASP A 139 2.85 4.44 -1.64
C ASP A 139 2.52 4.62 -3.13
N ILE A 140 2.49 5.87 -3.61
CA ILE A 140 2.10 6.15 -5.00
C ILE A 140 3.16 5.75 -6.03
N ARG A 141 4.44 5.64 -5.64
CA ARG A 141 5.53 5.42 -6.58
C ARG A 141 5.50 3.99 -7.14
N ASP A 142 5.32 3.03 -6.26
CA ASP A 142 5.64 1.62 -6.49
C ASP A 142 4.48 0.67 -6.16
N VAL A 143 3.34 1.14 -5.62
CA VAL A 143 2.14 0.30 -5.47
C VAL A 143 1.28 0.28 -6.73
N PHE A 144 1.03 -0.92 -7.24
CA PHE A 144 0.22 -1.20 -8.44
C PHE A 144 -1.05 -1.94 -8.07
N ILE A 145 -2.22 -1.41 -8.48
CA ILE A 145 -3.53 -2.03 -8.26
C ILE A 145 -4.13 -2.48 -9.59
N PHE A 146 -4.18 -3.79 -9.81
CA PHE A 146 -4.64 -4.42 -11.04
C PHE A 146 -6.09 -4.89 -10.99
N GLY A 147 -6.62 -5.16 -9.79
CA GLY A 147 -8.01 -5.55 -9.58
C GLY A 147 -8.72 -4.56 -8.65
N ASP A 148 -10.04 -4.69 -8.52
CA ASP A 148 -10.82 -3.90 -7.57
C ASP A 148 -10.48 -4.30 -6.13
N ILE A 149 -9.44 -3.68 -5.57
CA ILE A 149 -8.96 -3.97 -4.22
C ILE A 149 -10.02 -3.73 -3.15
N PHE A 150 -10.93 -2.76 -3.34
CA PHE A 150 -11.99 -2.49 -2.37
C PHE A 150 -12.96 -3.67 -2.24
N SER A 151 -13.22 -4.40 -3.32
CA SER A 151 -14.02 -5.63 -3.26
C SER A 151 -13.35 -6.79 -2.52
N THR A 152 -12.13 -6.63 -1.97
CA THR A 152 -11.40 -7.67 -1.24
C THR A 152 -11.43 -7.54 0.29
N PHE A 153 -11.97 -6.44 0.84
CA PHE A 153 -12.06 -6.22 2.29
C PHE A 153 -13.34 -5.48 2.70
N SER A 154 -13.71 -5.65 3.98
CA SER A 154 -14.89 -5.07 4.62
C SER A 154 -14.61 -3.69 5.26
N SER A 155 -15.69 -3.01 5.66
CA SER A 155 -15.60 -1.80 6.49
C SER A 155 -15.40 -2.08 7.98
N GLN A 156 -15.25 -3.34 8.39
CA GLN A 156 -15.17 -3.75 9.81
C GLN A 156 -13.78 -4.22 10.22
N GLU A 157 -12.81 -4.21 9.30
CA GLU A 157 -11.45 -4.69 9.53
C GLU A 157 -10.41 -3.62 9.18
N ILE A 158 -9.19 -3.85 9.64
CA ILE A 158 -7.99 -3.20 9.14
C ILE A 158 -6.96 -4.27 8.81
N VAL A 159 -6.30 -4.13 7.67
CA VAL A 159 -5.33 -5.09 7.16
C VAL A 159 -4.00 -4.38 6.96
N PHE A 160 -2.97 -4.91 7.61
CA PHE A 160 -1.59 -4.48 7.42
C PHE A 160 -0.89 -5.37 6.41
N SER A 161 -0.10 -4.75 5.54
CA SER A 161 0.80 -5.49 4.67
C SER A 161 2.12 -5.81 5.38
N THR A 162 2.76 -6.89 4.96
CA THR A 162 4.10 -7.29 5.41
C THR A 162 5.12 -7.09 4.31
N GLN A 163 6.40 -7.01 4.66
CA GLN A 163 7.51 -7.09 3.72
C GLN A 163 7.81 -8.54 3.29
N CYS A 164 6.77 -9.29 2.89
CA CYS A 164 6.90 -10.65 2.35
C CYS A 164 7.11 -10.64 0.84
N TYR A 165 8.00 -11.51 0.35
CA TYR A 165 8.48 -11.53 -1.04
C TYR A 165 8.14 -12.82 -1.83
N GLY A 166 7.10 -13.55 -1.40
CA GLY A 166 6.61 -14.79 -2.03
C GLY A 166 6.70 -16.01 -1.11
N ILE A 167 6.41 -17.18 -1.66
CA ILE A 167 6.42 -18.49 -1.01
C ILE A 167 7.51 -19.36 -1.66
N LYS A 168 8.46 -19.83 -0.85
CA LYS A 168 9.52 -20.73 -1.31
C LYS A 168 9.61 -21.94 -0.40
N ASN A 169 9.50 -23.13 -0.98
CA ASN A 169 9.45 -24.41 -0.27
C ASN A 169 8.28 -24.47 0.73
N ASN A 170 7.07 -24.11 0.28
CA ASN A 170 5.84 -24.06 1.09
C ASN A 170 5.86 -23.10 2.30
N GLU A 171 6.87 -22.23 2.39
CA GLU A 171 6.99 -21.22 3.45
C GLU A 171 6.95 -19.81 2.85
N THR A 172 6.14 -18.93 3.44
CA THR A 172 6.16 -17.50 3.10
C THR A 172 7.49 -16.89 3.53
N ARG A 173 8.17 -16.25 2.59
CA ARG A 173 9.45 -15.58 2.83
C ARG A 173 9.21 -14.10 3.09
N CYS A 174 9.69 -13.62 4.24
CA CYS A 174 9.47 -12.26 4.68
C CYS A 174 10.73 -11.65 5.27
N ASN A 175 10.82 -10.33 5.18
CA ASN A 175 11.81 -9.60 5.96
C ASN A 175 11.42 -9.63 7.43
N TYR A 176 12.41 -9.88 8.30
CA TYR A 176 12.25 -9.84 9.75
C TYR A 176 13.33 -8.98 10.39
N PHE A 177 13.08 -8.49 11.60
CA PHE A 177 14.06 -7.70 12.34
C PHE A 177 15.26 -8.54 12.75
N GLY A 178 16.47 -8.01 12.61
CA GLY A 178 17.72 -8.74 12.82
C GLY A 178 18.15 -9.64 11.65
N GLN A 179 17.50 -9.51 10.49
CA GLN A 179 17.89 -10.25 9.29
C GLN A 179 19.23 -9.75 8.73
N PRO A 180 20.21 -10.63 8.48
CA PRO A 180 21.46 -10.26 7.82
C PRO A 180 21.20 -9.66 6.43
N GLY A 181 21.87 -8.54 6.12
CA GLY A 181 21.77 -7.87 4.82
C GLY A 181 20.55 -6.96 4.62
N TYR A 182 19.69 -6.79 5.63
CA TYR A 182 18.54 -5.86 5.57
C TYR A 182 18.47 -4.95 6.81
N PRO A 183 19.48 -4.07 7.03
CA PRO A 183 19.63 -3.34 8.29
C PRO A 183 18.64 -2.19 8.46
N TYR A 184 17.95 -1.77 7.39
CA TYR A 184 17.16 -0.54 7.43
C TYR A 184 16.00 -0.58 8.43
N ASN A 185 15.26 -1.70 8.51
CA ASN A 185 14.16 -1.83 9.47
C ASN A 185 14.67 -1.73 10.92
N ASP A 186 15.81 -2.37 11.20
CA ASP A 186 16.48 -2.30 12.49
C ASP A 186 16.90 -0.87 12.81
N GLU A 187 17.55 -0.19 11.86
CA GLU A 187 18.00 1.19 12.02
C GLU A 187 16.83 2.13 12.30
N TRP A 188 15.73 2.03 11.55
CA TRP A 188 14.57 2.89 11.76
C TRP A 188 13.95 2.67 13.14
N LEU A 189 13.96 1.43 13.63
CA LEU A 189 13.46 1.10 14.96
C LEU A 189 14.38 1.67 16.06
N GLU A 190 15.70 1.56 15.91
CA GLU A 190 16.66 2.15 16.85
C GLU A 190 16.57 3.70 16.86
N LYS A 191 16.50 4.33 15.68
CA LYS A 191 16.41 5.78 15.53
C LYS A 191 15.08 6.34 16.02
N GLY A 192 13.99 5.62 15.76
CA GLY A 192 12.64 6.00 16.14
C GLY A 192 12.32 5.73 17.60
N PHE A 193 13.00 4.77 18.22
CA PHE A 193 12.81 4.42 19.62
C PHE A 193 14.16 4.42 20.34
N ASN A 194 14.75 3.24 20.52
CA ASN A 194 16.06 3.07 21.14
C ASN A 194 16.63 1.68 20.80
N LYS A 195 17.89 1.47 21.21
CA LYS A 195 18.64 0.25 20.95
C LYS A 195 18.03 -0.96 21.66
N GLU A 196 17.43 -0.77 22.84
CA GLU A 196 16.80 -1.83 23.63
C GLU A 196 15.59 -2.41 22.88
N ILE A 197 14.70 -1.55 22.39
CA ILE A 197 13.54 -1.94 21.58
C ILE A 197 14.01 -2.63 20.29
N ARG A 198 15.04 -2.08 19.62
CA ARG A 198 15.61 -2.70 18.43
C ARG A 198 16.11 -4.12 18.72
N ASN A 199 16.91 -4.29 19.77
CA ASN A 199 17.44 -5.60 20.16
C ASN A 199 16.33 -6.59 20.51
N GLN A 200 15.26 -6.15 21.18
CA GLN A 200 14.11 -6.99 21.48
C GLN A 200 13.43 -7.49 20.19
N PHE A 201 13.23 -6.60 19.21
CA PHE A 201 12.62 -6.96 17.93
C PHE A 201 13.49 -7.94 17.13
N CYS A 202 14.81 -7.70 17.09
CA CYS A 202 15.77 -8.62 16.47
C CYS A 202 15.78 -10.00 17.15
N LYS A 203 15.78 -10.03 18.50
CA LYS A 203 15.75 -11.28 19.28
C LYS A 203 14.49 -12.09 18.99
N ASN A 204 13.34 -11.41 18.89
CA ASN A 204 12.04 -12.04 18.64
C ASN A 204 11.79 -12.37 17.17
N LYS A 205 12.67 -11.93 16.25
CA LYS A 205 12.56 -12.12 14.79
C LYS A 205 11.17 -11.76 14.26
N TYR A 206 10.62 -10.65 14.74
CA TYR A 206 9.32 -10.18 14.28
C TYR A 206 9.34 -9.90 12.76
N ILE A 207 8.27 -10.28 12.07
CA ILE A 207 8.12 -9.97 10.64
C ILE A 207 7.90 -8.47 10.49
N SER A 208 8.61 -7.84 9.56
CA SER A 208 8.39 -6.42 9.30
C SER A 208 7.06 -6.19 8.60
N LEU A 209 6.17 -5.46 9.26
CA LEU A 209 5.05 -4.81 8.61
C LEU A 209 5.56 -3.70 7.68
N ASN A 210 4.79 -3.39 6.64
CA ASN A 210 5.08 -2.33 5.70
C ASN A 210 4.05 -1.22 5.80
N ALA A 211 4.51 0.01 6.03
CA ALA A 211 3.66 1.19 6.13
C ALA A 211 3.29 1.79 4.76
N GLY A 212 3.67 1.13 3.66
CA GLY A 212 3.35 1.58 2.31
C GLY A 212 2.00 1.06 1.80
N VAL A 213 1.37 0.10 2.48
CA VAL A 213 0.02 -0.39 2.14
C VAL A 213 -0.75 -0.72 3.42
N VAL A 214 -1.85 -0.01 3.64
CA VAL A 214 -2.84 -0.27 4.70
C VAL A 214 -4.24 -0.13 4.11
N LEU A 215 -5.13 -1.07 4.41
CA LEU A 215 -6.51 -1.07 3.90
C LEU A 215 -7.50 -1.45 5.00
N GLY A 216 -8.71 -0.93 4.95
CA GLY A 216 -9.70 -1.20 5.98
C GLY A 216 -10.90 -0.27 5.96
N GLY A 217 -11.79 -0.45 6.93
CA GLY A 217 -12.92 0.46 7.15
C GLY A 217 -12.51 1.85 7.61
N VAL A 218 -13.36 2.84 7.33
CA VAL A 218 -13.12 4.24 7.72
C VAL A 218 -12.92 4.41 9.23
N GLU A 219 -13.75 3.78 10.06
CA GLU A 219 -13.67 3.90 11.52
C GLU A 219 -12.41 3.20 12.09
N PRO A 220 -12.10 1.94 11.76
CA PRO A 220 -10.85 1.33 12.24
C PRO A 220 -9.60 2.02 11.69
N ILE A 221 -9.61 2.54 10.45
CA ILE A 221 -8.49 3.34 9.92
C ILE A 221 -8.38 4.69 10.63
N PHE A 222 -9.48 5.36 10.95
CA PHE A 222 -9.45 6.62 11.68
C PHE A 222 -8.80 6.44 13.06
N GLU A 223 -9.17 5.39 13.79
CA GLU A 223 -8.58 5.09 15.09
C GLU A 223 -7.10 4.65 14.97
N PHE A 224 -6.77 3.85 13.96
CA PHE A 224 -5.37 3.53 13.63
C PHE A 224 -4.54 4.79 13.37
N LEU A 225 -5.04 5.72 12.55
CA LEU A 225 -4.36 6.97 12.23
C LEU A 225 -4.23 7.88 13.46
N ARG A 226 -5.21 7.86 14.36
CA ARG A 226 -5.12 8.57 15.66
C ARG A 226 -3.95 8.05 16.48
N ILE A 227 -3.87 6.73 16.66
CA ILE A 227 -2.79 6.07 17.43
C ILE A 227 -1.42 6.32 16.77
N MET A 228 -1.33 6.16 15.44
CA MET A 228 -0.11 6.45 14.67
C MET A 228 0.33 7.91 14.85
N LYS A 229 -0.59 8.86 14.67
CA LYS A 229 -0.32 10.30 14.86
C LYS A 229 0.18 10.59 16.26
N ASP A 230 -0.53 10.11 17.29
CA ASP A 230 -0.16 10.35 18.69
C ASP A 230 1.24 9.81 19.00
N SER A 231 1.58 8.63 18.47
CA SER A 231 2.91 8.02 18.63
C SER A 231 4.00 8.74 17.84
N LEU A 232 3.72 9.23 16.64
CA LEU A 232 4.67 10.01 15.84
C LEU A 232 4.95 11.38 16.49
N LEU A 233 3.90 12.06 16.95
CA LEU A 233 4.02 13.40 17.56
C LEU A 233 4.68 13.38 18.94
N SER A 234 4.63 12.27 19.68
CA SER A 234 5.38 12.13 20.95
C SER A 234 6.89 12.09 20.75
N ARG A 235 7.35 11.91 19.50
CA ARG A 235 8.76 11.87 19.07
C ARG A 235 8.99 12.79 17.87
N LYS A 236 8.40 13.99 17.92
CA LYS A 236 8.38 14.95 16.80
C LYS A 236 9.78 15.28 16.26
N GLU A 237 10.79 15.28 17.11
CA GLU A 237 12.18 15.54 16.76
C GLU A 237 12.79 14.46 15.85
N LYS A 238 12.18 13.28 15.78
CA LYS A 238 12.60 12.18 14.89
C LYS A 238 11.97 12.26 13.52
N LEU A 239 10.95 13.11 13.29
CA LEU A 239 10.14 13.07 12.07
C LEU A 239 10.89 13.50 10.81
N SER A 240 12.08 14.10 10.92
CA SER A 240 12.98 14.37 9.79
C SER A 240 13.63 13.10 9.23
N PHE A 241 13.76 12.05 10.03
CA PHE A 241 14.38 10.79 9.64
C PHE A 241 13.40 9.91 8.85
N TRP A 242 13.86 9.30 7.76
CA TRP A 242 13.02 8.43 6.93
C TRP A 242 12.80 7.06 7.60
N GLY A 243 11.60 6.49 7.49
CA GLY A 243 11.29 5.15 8.01
C GLY A 243 10.69 5.10 9.44
N ILE A 244 10.50 6.27 10.08
CA ILE A 244 9.95 6.36 11.44
C ILE A 244 8.49 5.94 11.52
N GLU A 245 7.71 6.16 10.46
CA GLU A 245 6.35 5.66 10.30
C GLU A 245 6.28 4.12 10.28
N GLN A 246 7.22 3.45 9.61
CA GLN A 246 7.28 2.00 9.53
C GLN A 246 7.79 1.42 10.85
N ALA A 247 8.79 2.04 11.47
CA ALA A 247 9.20 1.70 12.83
C ALA A 247 8.04 1.85 13.82
N THR A 248 7.29 2.96 13.75
CA THR A 248 6.14 3.22 14.62
C THR A 248 5.01 2.21 14.40
N LEU A 249 4.68 1.88 13.14
CA LEU A 249 3.69 0.84 12.83
C LEU A 249 4.06 -0.50 13.46
N ASN A 250 5.32 -0.93 13.26
CA ASN A 250 5.79 -2.20 13.80
C ASN A 250 5.79 -2.19 15.34
N TYR A 251 6.31 -1.12 15.96
CA TYR A 251 6.28 -0.97 17.41
C TYR A 251 4.86 -1.09 17.97
N LEU A 252 3.92 -0.31 17.45
CA LEU A 252 2.54 -0.28 17.91
C LEU A 252 1.82 -1.62 17.71
N TYR A 253 2.08 -2.30 16.58
CA TYR A 253 1.50 -3.62 16.33
C TYR A 253 2.00 -4.66 17.34
N TYR A 254 3.32 -4.81 17.48
CA TYR A 254 3.91 -5.83 18.35
C TYR A 254 3.80 -5.52 19.85
N THR A 255 3.48 -4.27 20.22
CA THR A 255 3.13 -3.87 21.59
C THR A 255 1.62 -3.88 21.86
N ASN A 256 0.82 -4.45 20.95
CA ASN A 256 -0.63 -4.61 21.10
C ASN A 256 -1.42 -3.30 21.21
N ALA A 257 -0.89 -2.17 20.69
CA ALA A 257 -1.60 -0.89 20.67
C ALA A 257 -2.89 -0.96 19.84
N PHE A 258 -2.95 -1.85 18.84
CA PHE A 258 -4.10 -2.05 17.97
C PHE A 258 -5.04 -3.18 18.42
N LYS A 259 -4.91 -3.72 19.64
CA LYS A 259 -5.69 -4.89 20.10
C LYS A 259 -7.22 -4.73 20.04
N LYS A 260 -7.71 -3.49 20.10
CA LYS A 260 -9.15 -3.18 20.00
C LYS A 260 -9.64 -3.04 18.56
N LEU A 261 -8.71 -3.04 17.60
CA LEU A 261 -9.01 -3.02 16.18
C LEU A 261 -9.04 -4.48 15.68
N ASN A 262 -10.01 -4.79 14.83
CA ASN A 262 -10.09 -6.08 14.14
C ASN A 262 -8.98 -6.15 13.06
N THR A 263 -7.76 -6.41 13.51
CA THR A 263 -6.54 -6.37 12.70
C THR A 263 -6.27 -7.71 12.06
N THR A 264 -5.94 -7.69 10.77
CA THR A 264 -5.36 -8.83 10.06
C THR A 264 -4.06 -8.42 9.40
N VAL A 265 -3.23 -9.40 9.08
CA VAL A 265 -1.93 -9.18 8.44
C VAL A 265 -1.87 -10.04 7.19
N ASP A 266 -1.68 -9.40 6.04
CA ASP A 266 -1.52 -10.11 4.78
C ASP A 266 -0.04 -10.45 4.55
N GLN A 267 0.23 -11.75 4.46
CA GLN A 267 1.55 -12.33 4.25
C GLN A 267 1.69 -12.87 2.82
N CYS A 268 1.79 -11.95 1.86
CA CYS A 268 1.92 -12.24 0.42
C CYS A 268 0.80 -13.15 -0.15
N THR A 269 -0.39 -12.59 -0.32
CA THR A 269 -1.56 -13.28 -0.87
C THR A 269 -1.86 -12.82 -2.31
N GLN A 270 -2.93 -13.33 -2.92
CA GLN A 270 -3.46 -12.76 -4.15
C GLN A 270 -3.83 -11.27 -3.94
N ARG A 271 -4.32 -10.90 -2.74
CA ARG A 271 -4.74 -9.53 -2.39
C ARG A 271 -3.57 -8.57 -2.49
N THR A 272 -2.53 -8.82 -1.71
CA THR A 272 -1.39 -7.92 -1.53
C THR A 272 -0.13 -8.71 -1.24
N CYS A 273 0.98 -8.22 -1.77
CA CYS A 273 2.30 -8.73 -1.47
C CYS A 273 3.33 -7.60 -1.67
N PHE A 274 4.36 -7.55 -0.82
CA PHE A 274 5.40 -6.53 -0.94
C PHE A 274 6.21 -6.73 -2.22
N SER A 275 6.56 -7.97 -2.54
CA SER A 275 7.13 -8.32 -3.84
C SER A 275 6.77 -9.77 -4.15
N ASP A 276 6.41 -10.13 -5.38
CA ASP A 276 6.11 -11.53 -5.69
C ASP A 276 7.32 -12.24 -6.30
N TRP A 277 8.52 -12.05 -5.75
CA TRP A 277 9.76 -12.50 -6.41
C TRP A 277 9.80 -14.03 -6.56
N HIS A 278 9.42 -14.80 -5.54
CA HIS A 278 9.55 -16.25 -5.62
C HIS A 278 8.53 -16.93 -6.55
N ASN A 279 7.32 -16.40 -6.67
CA ASN A 279 6.22 -17.11 -7.34
C ASN A 279 5.58 -16.28 -8.44
N GLY A 280 5.84 -14.97 -8.49
CA GLY A 280 5.38 -14.06 -9.52
C GLY A 280 6.00 -14.38 -10.86
N MET A 281 5.12 -14.66 -11.80
CA MET A 281 5.43 -14.95 -13.19
C MET A 281 4.92 -13.83 -14.07
N TYR A 282 5.61 -13.59 -15.18
CA TYR A 282 5.18 -12.67 -16.22
C TYR A 282 5.11 -13.38 -17.56
N ASN A 283 4.05 -13.12 -18.32
CA ASN A 283 3.91 -13.58 -19.71
C ASN A 283 3.98 -12.37 -20.65
N ASN A 284 5.05 -12.26 -21.43
CA ASN A 284 5.27 -11.12 -22.33
C ASN A 284 4.31 -11.10 -23.53
N LYS A 285 3.80 -12.26 -23.97
CA LYS A 285 2.86 -12.34 -25.10
C LYS A 285 1.48 -11.78 -24.71
N THR A 286 0.98 -12.18 -23.54
CA THR A 286 -0.33 -11.76 -23.04
C THR A 286 -0.28 -10.53 -22.13
N LYS A 287 0.93 -10.10 -21.74
CA LYS A 287 1.21 -8.98 -20.82
C LYS A 287 0.52 -9.10 -19.47
N ILE A 288 0.54 -10.29 -18.88
CA ILE A 288 -0.08 -10.57 -17.58
C ILE A 288 0.95 -10.93 -16.52
N MET A 289 0.60 -10.62 -15.27
CA MET A 289 1.24 -11.23 -14.11
C MET A 289 0.32 -12.25 -13.47
N TYR A 290 0.92 -13.32 -12.95
CA TYR A 290 0.21 -14.38 -12.25
C TYR A 290 1.14 -15.06 -11.25
N SER A 291 0.56 -15.72 -10.25
CA SER A 291 1.31 -16.59 -9.34
C SER A 291 1.45 -17.99 -9.95
N SER A 292 2.67 -18.52 -9.94
CA SER A 292 2.95 -19.92 -10.32
C SER A 292 2.26 -20.96 -9.41
N LEU A 293 1.78 -20.56 -8.24
CA LEU A 293 1.15 -21.47 -7.28
C LEU A 293 -0.28 -21.83 -7.64
N ASN A 294 -1.03 -20.89 -8.24
CA ASN A 294 -2.46 -21.04 -8.46
C ASN A 294 -2.94 -20.45 -9.80
N GLY A 295 -2.06 -19.86 -10.61
CA GLY A 295 -2.42 -19.24 -11.88
C GLY A 295 -3.25 -17.95 -11.76
N CYS A 296 -3.47 -17.45 -10.54
CA CYS A 296 -4.25 -16.24 -10.31
C CYS A 296 -3.41 -14.99 -10.52
N SER A 297 -4.03 -13.96 -11.09
CA SER A 297 -3.41 -12.65 -11.20
C SER A 297 -3.46 -11.90 -9.87
N PRO A 298 -2.46 -11.04 -9.58
CA PRO A 298 -2.40 -10.29 -8.33
C PRO A 298 -3.37 -9.11 -8.34
N VAL A 299 -4.03 -8.83 -7.20
CA VAL A 299 -4.91 -7.65 -7.08
C VAL A 299 -4.09 -6.38 -6.84
N LEU A 300 -3.15 -6.42 -5.89
CA LEU A 300 -2.25 -5.32 -5.55
C LEU A 300 -0.82 -5.86 -5.34
N ARG A 301 0.20 -5.12 -5.82
CA ARG A 301 1.61 -5.38 -5.52
C ARG A 301 2.33 -4.09 -5.18
N HIS A 302 3.12 -4.09 -4.10
CA HIS A 302 3.95 -2.93 -3.72
C HIS A 302 5.27 -2.88 -4.51
N LYS A 303 5.77 -4.02 -5.00
CA LYS A 303 6.89 -4.08 -5.94
C LYS A 303 6.64 -5.21 -6.91
N ILE A 304 7.04 -4.99 -8.15
CA ILE A 304 6.91 -5.97 -9.22
C ILE A 304 8.29 -6.49 -9.55
N LYS A 305 8.45 -7.79 -9.33
CA LYS A 305 9.60 -8.56 -9.79
C LYS A 305 9.07 -9.91 -10.24
N SER A 306 9.40 -10.31 -11.47
CA SER A 306 9.07 -11.64 -11.98
C SER A 306 10.29 -12.53 -12.01
N SER A 307 10.09 -13.82 -11.73
CA SER A 307 11.16 -14.82 -11.67
C SER A 307 11.64 -15.27 -13.05
N ASN A 308 10.73 -15.35 -14.03
CA ASN A 308 10.96 -15.94 -15.35
C ASN A 308 11.25 -14.93 -16.48
N HIS A 309 11.07 -13.64 -16.21
CA HIS A 309 11.36 -12.57 -17.15
C HIS A 309 11.80 -11.34 -16.35
N PRO A 310 12.85 -10.59 -16.73
CA PRO A 310 13.30 -9.43 -15.97
C PRO A 310 12.35 -8.24 -16.18
N ILE A 311 11.21 -8.24 -15.49
CA ILE A 311 10.47 -7.01 -15.18
C ILE A 311 10.77 -6.68 -13.73
N VAL A 312 11.31 -5.49 -13.52
CA VAL A 312 11.61 -4.94 -12.20
C VAL A 312 11.02 -3.54 -12.14
N LEU A 313 9.96 -3.39 -11.35
CA LEU A 313 9.35 -2.09 -11.01
C LEU A 313 9.34 -2.01 -9.47
N THR A 314 10.27 -1.27 -8.90
CA THR A 314 10.62 -1.30 -7.45
C THR A 314 10.70 0.06 -6.81
#